data_AF-A0A1Y2UAF4-F1
#
_entry.id   AF-A0A1Y2UAF4-F1
#
_cell.length_a   1.000
_cell.length_b   1.000
_cell.length_c   1.000
_cell.angle_alpha   90.00
_cell.angle_beta   90.00
_cell.angle_gamma   90.00
#
_symmetry.space_group_name_H-M   'P 1'
#
loop_
_entity.id
_entity.type
_entity.pdbx_description
1 polymer ?
#
loop_
_entity_poly.entity_id
_entity_poly.type
_entity_poly.pdbx_seq_one_letter_code
_entity_poly.pdbx_strand_id
1 'polypeptide(L)'
;MGEPPKTLQSFPQFRILPPELRQEIWSYCLPRRVVQMHDSRRRQRMQRFKREESRRRATPVIPGPPLISQVCRESRYVALRKGCFETMALYGTRAWFDRSGDVINVGRAFSTGAAIYDGRVVESGLQTIACSNPDIPLSIDADLVEKDGWDNRPPWGTRSKPSFGTLAEWVVKKLLPGRRTCAVVLRNVPIRTSYEEACASGLFGLLAEETTVHINVEDAKKMAALSDMYKRTTKAERWDAMQEYFSNREVDYDISWFLKCVKAMWLKEKGVMWRTLAPDRLTLGDEEVFKEELEQLPQFTYVIAAHLSVCTPG
;
A
#
# COMPACT_ATOMS: atom_id res chain seq x y z
N MET A 1 -20.43 6.48 -46.72
CA MET A 1 -21.27 6.82 -45.55
C MET A 1 -21.20 5.65 -44.60
N GLY A 2 -20.48 5.80 -43.49
CA GLY A 2 -20.33 4.73 -42.49
C GLY A 2 -21.61 4.57 -41.68
N GLU A 3 -22.02 3.33 -41.41
CA GLU A 3 -23.13 3.04 -40.50
C GLU A 3 -22.94 3.77 -39.16
N PRO A 4 -24.00 4.36 -38.59
CA PRO A 4 -23.93 4.91 -37.25
C PRO A 4 -23.53 3.80 -36.27
N PRO A 5 -22.67 4.10 -35.27
CA PRO A 5 -22.27 3.10 -34.29
C PRO A 5 -23.52 2.51 -33.64
N LYS A 6 -23.64 1.18 -33.69
CA LYS A 6 -24.71 0.43 -33.02
C LYS A 6 -24.81 0.97 -31.59
N THR A 7 -25.94 1.61 -31.29
CA THR A 7 -26.27 2.07 -29.94
C THR A 7 -26.11 0.86 -29.03
N LEU A 8 -25.15 0.93 -28.10
CA LEU A 8 -24.97 -0.07 -27.05
C LEU A 8 -26.36 -0.29 -26.45
N GLN A 9 -26.93 -1.48 -26.65
CA GLN A 9 -28.24 -1.83 -26.12
C GLN A 9 -28.20 -1.53 -24.62
N SER A 10 -28.96 -0.52 -24.18
CA SER A 10 -29.07 -0.18 -22.77
C SER A 10 -29.40 -1.46 -22.04
N PHE A 11 -28.61 -1.92 -21.07
CA PHE A 11 -28.87 -3.15 -20.32
C PHE A 11 -30.18 -3.00 -19.53
N PRO A 12 -31.36 -3.40 -20.07
CA PRO A 12 -32.64 -2.99 -19.49
C PRO A 12 -32.88 -3.66 -18.14
N GLN A 13 -32.27 -4.82 -17.91
CA GLN A 13 -32.46 -5.64 -16.72
C GLN A 13 -32.07 -4.89 -15.45
N PHE A 14 -31.01 -4.07 -15.50
CA PHE A 14 -30.57 -3.34 -14.30
C PHE A 14 -31.66 -2.42 -13.76
N ARG A 15 -32.45 -1.77 -14.63
CA ARG A 15 -33.54 -0.87 -14.19
C ARG A 15 -34.74 -1.61 -13.59
N ILE A 16 -34.90 -2.89 -13.91
CA ILE A 16 -36.00 -3.74 -13.42
C ILE A 16 -35.68 -4.26 -12.01
N LEU A 17 -34.40 -4.26 -11.61
CA LEU A 17 -34.00 -4.69 -10.28
C LEU A 17 -34.54 -3.75 -9.19
N PRO A 18 -34.98 -4.29 -8.04
CA PRO A 18 -35.26 -3.51 -6.85
C PRO A 18 -34.11 -2.55 -6.48
N PRO A 19 -34.41 -1.38 -5.91
CA PRO A 19 -33.38 -0.39 -5.52
C PRO A 19 -32.25 -0.97 -4.66
N GLU A 20 -32.57 -1.91 -3.78
CA GLU A 20 -31.61 -2.54 -2.87
C GLU A 20 -30.56 -3.34 -3.65
N LEU A 21 -30.99 -4.15 -4.62
CA LEU A 21 -30.07 -4.93 -5.46
C LEU A 21 -29.22 -4.03 -6.37
N ARG A 22 -29.80 -2.95 -6.90
CA ARG A 22 -29.03 -1.97 -7.69
C ARG A 22 -27.94 -1.30 -6.85
N GLN A 23 -28.27 -0.89 -5.62
CA GLN A 23 -27.31 -0.31 -4.70
C GLN A 23 -26.20 -1.29 -4.30
N GLU A 24 -26.54 -2.56 -4.08
CA GLU A 24 -25.55 -3.62 -3.83
C GLU A 24 -24.62 -3.81 -5.04
N ILE A 25 -25.15 -3.86 -6.26
CA ILE A 25 -24.34 -3.93 -7.47
C ILE A 25 -23.39 -2.73 -7.55
N TRP A 26 -23.88 -1.50 -7.35
CA TRP A 26 -23.02 -0.32 -7.33
C TRP A 26 -21.95 -0.39 -6.23
N SER A 27 -22.30 -0.94 -5.07
CA SER A 27 -21.40 -1.16 -3.94
C SER A 27 -20.27 -2.13 -4.30
N TYR A 28 -20.55 -3.20 -5.05
CA TYR A 28 -19.55 -4.15 -5.56
C TYR A 28 -18.66 -3.56 -6.67
N CYS A 29 -19.15 -2.56 -7.40
CA CYS A 29 -18.38 -1.92 -8.45
C CYS A 29 -17.47 -0.78 -7.94
N LEU A 30 -17.50 -0.44 -6.65
CA LEU A 30 -16.54 0.50 -6.08
C LEU A 30 -15.13 -0.13 -6.08
N PRO A 31 -14.10 0.61 -6.52
CA PRO A 31 -12.73 0.09 -6.55
C PRO A 31 -12.18 -0.06 -5.13
N ARG A 32 -11.28 -1.03 -4.93
CA ARG A 32 -10.54 -1.21 -3.67
C ARG A 32 -9.15 -0.62 -3.83
N ARG A 33 -8.98 0.64 -3.44
CA ARG A 33 -7.75 1.38 -3.78
C ARG A 33 -6.77 1.34 -2.62
N VAL A 34 -5.48 1.30 -2.96
CA VAL A 34 -4.41 1.48 -1.99
C VAL A 34 -4.04 2.95 -1.94
N VAL A 35 -4.30 3.61 -0.81
CA VAL A 35 -3.96 5.01 -0.58
C VAL A 35 -2.60 5.06 0.12
N GLN A 36 -1.59 5.43 -0.65
CA GLN A 36 -0.22 5.56 -0.15
C GLN A 36 -0.10 6.83 0.70
N MET A 37 0.31 6.63 1.95
CA MET A 37 0.75 7.72 2.80
C MET A 37 2.04 8.30 2.23
N HIS A 38 1.97 9.56 1.78
CA HIS A 38 3.09 10.22 1.16
C HIS A 38 3.40 11.56 1.82
N ASP A 39 4.66 11.96 1.71
CA ASP A 39 5.13 13.28 2.07
C ASP A 39 4.85 14.28 0.92
N SER A 40 3.92 15.21 1.16
CA SER A 40 3.52 16.21 0.17
C SER A 40 4.65 17.18 -0.20
N ARG A 41 5.64 17.46 0.67
CA ARG A 41 6.82 18.28 0.32
C ARG A 41 7.71 17.55 -0.67
N ARG A 42 7.87 16.24 -0.50
CA ARG A 42 8.58 15.41 -1.48
C ARG A 42 7.85 15.42 -2.81
N ARG A 43 6.51 15.34 -2.82
CA ARG A 43 5.71 15.46 -4.04
C ARG A 43 5.92 16.80 -4.73
N GLN A 44 5.84 17.91 -3.98
CA GLN A 44 6.11 19.25 -4.52
C GLN A 44 7.53 19.35 -5.10
N ARG A 45 8.53 18.78 -4.42
CA ARG A 45 9.91 18.75 -4.90
C ARG A 45 10.04 17.89 -6.17
N MET A 46 9.47 16.69 -6.20
CA MET A 46 9.47 15.81 -7.39
C MET A 46 8.76 16.47 -8.58
N GLN A 47 7.67 17.20 -8.35
CA GLN A 47 6.97 17.96 -9.40
C GLN A 47 7.81 19.12 -9.94
N ARG A 48 8.65 19.76 -9.10
CA ARG A 48 9.58 20.81 -9.54
C ARG A 48 10.74 20.27 -10.38
N PHE A 49 11.21 19.05 -10.09
CA PHE A 49 12.33 18.40 -10.80
C PHE A 49 11.89 17.54 -11.99
N LYS A 50 10.81 17.91 -12.70
CA LYS A 50 10.25 17.24 -13.90
C LYS A 50 11.22 16.89 -15.05
N ARG A 51 12.51 17.25 -14.97
CA ARG A 51 13.52 17.08 -16.04
C ARG A 51 14.24 15.74 -16.06
N GLU A 52 14.14 14.88 -15.05
CA GLU A 52 14.84 13.57 -15.06
C GLU A 52 13.87 12.40 -15.29
N GLU A 53 13.64 12.10 -16.57
CA GLU A 53 12.75 11.05 -17.05
C GLU A 53 13.17 9.63 -16.63
N SER A 54 14.46 9.43 -16.34
CA SER A 54 15.06 8.14 -15.99
C SER A 54 14.81 7.68 -14.53
N ARG A 55 14.37 8.58 -13.63
CA ARG A 55 14.17 8.29 -12.20
C ARG A 55 12.75 8.58 -11.70
N ARG A 56 11.74 8.58 -12.58
CA ARG A 56 10.33 8.62 -12.16
C ARG A 56 10.00 7.36 -11.33
N ARG A 57 10.28 7.41 -10.03
CA ARG A 57 9.51 6.62 -9.05
C ARG A 57 8.06 6.97 -9.29
N ALA A 58 7.17 5.97 -9.32
CA ALA A 58 5.74 6.19 -9.43
C ALA A 58 5.34 7.24 -8.38
N THR A 59 4.98 8.44 -8.84
CA THR A 59 4.51 9.47 -7.90
C THR A 59 3.12 9.03 -7.48
N PRO A 60 2.83 8.91 -6.18
CA PRO A 60 1.51 8.50 -5.72
C PRO A 60 0.45 9.41 -6.36
N VAL A 61 -0.50 8.81 -7.06
CA VAL A 61 -1.68 9.52 -7.54
C VAL A 61 -2.57 9.75 -6.32
N ILE A 62 -2.95 11.01 -6.06
CA ILE A 62 -3.94 11.29 -5.02
C ILE A 62 -5.29 10.82 -5.55
N PRO A 63 -5.95 9.85 -4.91
CA PRO A 63 -7.23 9.38 -5.38
C PRO A 63 -8.29 10.48 -5.31
N GLY A 64 -8.94 10.74 -6.44
CA GLY A 64 -10.21 11.47 -6.48
C GLY A 64 -11.39 10.54 -6.17
N PRO A 65 -12.65 11.03 -6.22
CA PRO A 65 -13.82 10.16 -6.18
C PRO A 65 -13.74 9.12 -7.31
N PRO A 66 -14.20 7.87 -7.08
CA PRO A 66 -14.13 6.82 -8.11
C PRO A 66 -14.94 7.24 -9.34
N LEU A 67 -14.50 6.86 -10.53
CA LEU A 67 -15.15 7.17 -11.81
C LEU A 67 -16.61 6.72 -11.80
N ILE A 68 -16.91 5.62 -11.11
CA ILE A 68 -18.27 5.12 -11.00
C ILE A 68 -19.23 6.14 -10.38
N SER A 69 -18.74 7.04 -9.52
CA SER A 69 -19.55 8.14 -8.93
C SER A 69 -20.04 9.17 -9.97
N GLN A 70 -19.53 9.11 -11.20
CA GLN A 70 -19.90 9.99 -12.29
C GLN A 70 -20.97 9.37 -13.21
N VAL A 71 -21.22 8.07 -13.11
CA VAL A 71 -22.11 7.32 -14.01
C VAL A 71 -23.57 7.77 -13.88
N CYS A 72 -24.12 7.78 -12.66
CA CYS A 72 -25.51 8.16 -12.40
C CYS A 72 -25.71 8.62 -10.95
N ARG A 73 -26.91 9.13 -10.62
CA ARG A 73 -27.23 9.61 -9.25
C ARG A 73 -27.16 8.51 -8.20
N GLU A 74 -27.61 7.29 -8.54
CA GLU A 74 -27.62 6.16 -7.62
C GLU A 74 -26.20 5.69 -7.29
N SER A 75 -25.35 5.50 -8.30
CA SER A 75 -23.94 5.17 -8.09
C SER A 75 -23.22 6.24 -7.27
N ARG A 76 -23.46 7.52 -7.57
CA ARG A 76 -22.90 8.63 -6.78
C ARG A 76 -23.34 8.58 -5.33
N TYR A 77 -24.61 8.29 -5.06
CA TYR A 77 -25.14 8.15 -3.72
C TYR A 77 -24.42 7.02 -2.96
N VAL A 78 -24.22 5.86 -3.60
CA VAL A 78 -23.49 4.74 -3.00
C VAL A 78 -22.03 5.11 -2.71
N ALA A 79 -21.34 5.77 -3.64
CA ALA A 79 -19.97 6.24 -3.43
C ALA A 79 -19.87 7.21 -2.25
N LEU A 80 -20.72 8.25 -2.20
CA LEU A 80 -20.74 9.25 -1.12
C LEU A 80 -21.13 8.69 0.25
N ARG A 81 -21.89 7.60 0.28
CA ARG A 81 -22.25 6.92 1.53
C ARG A 81 -21.05 6.21 2.16
N LYS A 82 -20.11 5.71 1.36
CA LYS A 82 -18.96 4.93 1.84
C LYS A 82 -17.67 5.74 1.95
N GLY A 83 -17.49 6.73 1.09
CA GLY A 83 -16.26 7.51 1.03
C GLY A 83 -16.48 9.02 1.08
N CYS A 84 -15.44 9.73 1.49
CA CYS A 84 -15.38 11.19 1.48
C CYS A 84 -13.94 11.68 1.35
N PHE A 85 -13.74 13.00 1.27
CA PHE A 85 -12.39 13.58 1.25
C PHE A 85 -11.81 13.67 2.66
N GLU A 86 -10.79 12.85 2.91
CA GLU A 86 -10.11 12.70 4.19
C GLU A 86 -8.67 13.21 4.09
N THR A 87 -8.09 13.61 5.22
CA THR A 87 -6.66 13.98 5.30
C THR A 87 -5.83 12.70 5.42
N MET A 88 -5.21 12.28 4.32
CA MET A 88 -4.55 10.97 4.18
C MET A 88 -3.02 11.02 4.15
N ALA A 89 -2.43 12.21 4.08
CA ALA A 89 -0.98 12.38 3.94
C ALA A 89 -0.42 13.49 4.83
N LEU A 90 0.89 13.46 5.02
CA LEU A 90 1.62 14.46 5.80
C LEU A 90 1.40 15.85 5.19
N TYR A 91 1.21 16.86 6.04
CA TYR A 91 0.89 18.25 5.69
C TYR A 91 -0.50 18.45 5.06
N GLY A 92 -1.54 17.81 5.60
CA GLY A 92 -2.94 18.14 5.29
C GLY A 92 -3.41 17.74 3.89
N THR A 93 -2.71 16.84 3.20
CA THR A 93 -3.11 16.43 1.84
C THR A 93 -4.39 15.60 1.90
N ARG A 94 -5.43 16.08 1.18
CA ARG A 94 -6.74 15.43 1.13
C ARG A 94 -6.85 14.48 -0.05
N ALA A 95 -7.41 13.31 0.19
CA ALA A 95 -7.73 12.30 -0.82
C ALA A 95 -9.15 11.78 -0.58
N TRP A 96 -9.83 11.35 -1.64
CA TRP A 96 -11.04 10.57 -1.45
C TRP A 96 -10.68 9.22 -0.87
N PHE A 97 -11.36 8.82 0.20
CA PHE A 97 -11.09 7.58 0.92
C PHE A 97 -12.40 6.90 1.35
N ASP A 98 -12.56 5.63 0.98
CA ASP A 98 -13.60 4.73 1.48
C ASP A 98 -13.03 3.91 2.64
N ARG A 99 -13.45 4.24 3.87
CA ARG A 99 -12.94 3.59 5.09
C ARG A 99 -13.21 2.08 5.15
N SER A 100 -14.18 1.58 4.39
CA SER A 100 -14.59 0.17 4.39
C SER A 100 -13.85 -0.67 3.35
N GLY A 101 -13.41 -0.05 2.25
CA GLY A 101 -12.87 -0.77 1.09
C GLY A 101 -11.44 -0.39 0.71
N ASP A 102 -11.02 0.85 0.97
CA ASP A 102 -9.67 1.31 0.65
C ASP A 102 -8.68 0.88 1.73
N VAL A 103 -7.43 0.69 1.32
CA VAL A 103 -6.31 0.28 2.18
C VAL A 103 -5.38 1.46 2.39
N ILE A 104 -5.02 1.74 3.64
CA ILE A 104 -3.94 2.69 3.95
C ILE A 104 -2.60 1.96 3.79
N ASN A 105 -1.69 2.47 2.95
CA ASN A 105 -0.33 1.95 2.87
C ASN A 105 0.69 2.89 3.50
N VAL A 106 1.47 2.38 4.45
CA VAL A 106 2.58 3.10 5.08
C VAL A 106 3.90 2.53 4.59
N GLY A 107 4.57 3.26 3.71
CA GLY A 107 5.83 2.82 3.12
C GLY A 107 6.98 3.80 3.34
N ARG A 108 8.21 3.27 3.42
CA ARG A 108 9.44 4.07 3.44
C ARG A 108 9.63 4.85 2.15
N ALA A 109 9.25 4.24 1.02
CA ALA A 109 9.45 4.84 -0.30
C ALA A 109 8.74 6.18 -0.47
N PHE A 110 7.71 6.47 0.34
CA PHE A 110 6.81 7.61 0.19
C PHE A 110 6.86 8.59 1.36
N SER A 111 7.46 8.22 2.48
CA SER A 111 7.79 9.11 3.59
C SER A 111 9.21 9.65 3.41
N THR A 112 9.45 10.95 3.60
CA THR A 112 10.83 11.40 3.87
C THR A 112 10.99 11.46 5.37
N GLY A 113 12.05 10.84 5.89
CA GLY A 113 12.27 10.75 7.33
C GLY A 113 12.19 12.12 8.03
N ALA A 114 12.61 13.19 7.37
CA ALA A 114 12.64 14.55 7.94
C ALA A 114 11.30 15.06 8.50
N ALA A 115 10.16 14.61 7.97
CA ALA A 115 8.85 15.03 8.49
C ALA A 115 8.46 14.27 9.77
N ILE A 116 8.70 12.95 9.83
CA ILE A 116 8.17 12.11 10.91
C ILE A 116 9.08 12.12 12.16
N TYR A 117 10.38 12.41 12.01
CA TYR A 117 11.35 12.40 13.13
C TYR A 117 11.08 13.41 14.25
N ASP A 118 10.21 14.41 14.07
CA ASP A 118 9.88 15.34 15.16
C ASP A 118 8.69 14.86 16.00
N GLY A 119 8.01 13.76 15.65
CA GLY A 119 6.81 13.29 16.36
C GLY A 119 5.61 14.27 16.36
N ARG A 120 5.82 15.50 15.85
CA ARG A 120 4.87 16.61 15.75
C ARG A 120 4.12 16.67 14.41
N VAL A 121 4.47 15.82 13.44
CA VAL A 121 4.05 15.99 12.03
C VAL A 121 3.22 14.84 11.48
N VAL A 122 2.96 13.79 12.27
CA VAL A 122 1.81 12.93 11.92
C VAL A 122 0.58 13.79 12.18
N GLU A 123 0.06 14.36 11.09
CA GLU A 123 -1.14 15.19 11.08
C GLU A 123 -2.23 14.53 11.94
N SER A 124 -2.86 15.33 12.80
CA SER A 124 -3.90 14.85 13.71
C SER A 124 -4.98 14.06 12.97
N GLY A 125 -5.34 14.49 11.76
CA GLY A 125 -6.31 13.79 10.91
C GLY A 125 -5.92 12.36 10.56
N LEU A 126 -4.65 12.11 10.26
CA LEU A 126 -4.18 10.76 9.94
C LEU A 126 -4.14 9.88 11.20
N GLN A 127 -3.71 10.45 12.33
CA GLN A 127 -3.77 9.76 13.60
C GLN A 127 -5.22 9.43 13.99
N THR A 128 -6.16 10.34 13.75
CA THR A 128 -7.59 10.11 13.98
C THR A 128 -8.13 8.99 13.07
N ILE A 129 -7.78 8.97 11.78
CA ILE A 129 -8.30 7.94 10.88
C ILE A 129 -7.68 6.58 11.21
N ALA A 130 -6.35 6.50 11.22
CA ALA A 130 -5.64 5.22 11.25
C ALA A 130 -5.52 4.61 12.66
N CYS A 131 -5.48 5.44 13.72
CA CYS A 131 -5.36 4.95 15.10
C CYS A 131 -6.72 4.82 15.80
N SER A 132 -7.74 5.61 15.44
CA SER A 132 -9.05 5.53 16.11
C SER A 132 -9.96 4.45 15.53
N ASN A 133 -9.62 3.86 14.38
CA ASN A 133 -10.39 2.77 13.79
C ASN A 133 -9.48 1.62 13.31
N PRO A 134 -9.33 0.55 14.11
CA PRO A 134 -8.51 -0.62 13.74
C PRO A 134 -9.12 -1.47 12.62
N ASP A 135 -10.39 -1.26 12.26
CA ASP A 135 -11.07 -2.02 11.20
C ASP A 135 -10.73 -1.49 9.79
N ILE A 136 -10.21 -0.27 9.67
CA ILE A 136 -9.78 0.28 8.38
C ILE A 136 -8.60 -0.56 7.87
N PRO A 137 -8.65 -1.15 6.66
CA PRO A 137 -7.55 -1.98 6.17
C PRO A 137 -6.20 -1.25 6.15
N LEU A 138 -5.17 -1.91 6.70
CA LEU A 138 -3.82 -1.38 6.80
C LEU A 138 -2.83 -2.27 6.05
N SER A 139 -1.91 -1.61 5.35
CA SER A 139 -0.71 -2.21 4.78
C SER A 139 0.54 -1.42 5.17
N ILE A 140 1.66 -2.13 5.31
CA ILE A 140 2.97 -1.54 5.62
C ILE A 140 4.02 -2.14 4.69
N ASP A 141 4.97 -1.33 4.22
CA ASP A 141 6.11 -1.85 3.46
C ASP A 141 7.07 -2.60 4.41
N ALA A 142 7.56 -3.78 4.02
CA ALA A 142 8.52 -4.54 4.82
C ALA A 142 9.81 -3.75 5.06
N ASP A 143 10.24 -2.99 4.04
CA ASP A 143 11.45 -2.17 4.09
C ASP A 143 11.43 -1.07 5.16
N LEU A 144 10.23 -0.70 5.64
CA LEU A 144 10.02 0.23 6.73
C LEU A 144 10.61 -0.34 8.03
N VAL A 145 10.30 -1.60 8.32
CA VAL A 145 10.71 -2.25 9.57
C VAL A 145 12.17 -2.70 9.47
N GLU A 146 12.58 -3.20 8.30
CA GLU A 146 13.93 -3.71 8.06
C GLU A 146 15.01 -2.61 8.11
N LYS A 147 14.78 -1.50 7.40
CA LYS A 147 15.82 -0.49 7.16
C LYS A 147 15.67 0.73 8.06
N ASP A 148 14.46 1.18 8.36
CA ASP A 148 14.27 2.32 9.27
C ASP A 148 14.20 1.90 10.75
N GLY A 149 13.85 0.64 11.05
CA GLY A 149 13.79 0.14 12.42
C GLY A 149 15.16 -0.05 13.08
N TRP A 150 16.19 -0.36 12.28
CA TRP A 150 17.47 -0.88 12.80
C TRP A 150 18.72 -0.17 12.25
N ASP A 151 18.66 0.39 11.05
CA ASP A 151 19.84 0.78 10.26
C ASP A 151 20.23 2.27 10.41
N ASN A 152 20.23 2.77 11.65
CA ASN A 152 20.70 4.13 11.98
C ASN A 152 22.09 4.14 12.65
N ARG A 153 23.02 3.31 12.18
CA ARG A 153 24.45 3.62 12.35
C ARG A 153 24.94 4.32 11.09
N PRO A 154 25.15 5.64 11.08
CA PRO A 154 25.92 6.25 10.00
C PRO A 154 27.30 5.56 9.93
N PRO A 155 27.87 5.32 8.73
CA PRO A 155 29.17 4.67 8.54
C PRO A 155 30.33 5.39 9.26
N TRP A 156 30.09 6.62 9.72
CA TRP A 156 31.08 7.51 10.30
C TRP A 156 30.77 7.76 11.77
N GLY A 157 31.05 6.77 12.62
CA GLY A 157 31.60 6.82 14.00
C GLY A 157 31.13 7.86 15.04
N THR A 158 30.24 8.77 14.73
CA THR A 158 29.68 9.70 15.70
C THR A 158 28.49 9.01 16.35
N ARG A 159 28.45 9.01 17.68
CA ARG A 159 27.28 8.64 18.49
C ARG A 159 26.13 9.58 18.13
N SER A 160 25.53 9.45 16.95
CA SER A 160 24.20 9.94 16.72
C SER A 160 23.32 9.18 17.70
N LYS A 161 22.83 9.90 18.72
CA LYS A 161 21.80 9.38 19.63
C LYS A 161 20.77 8.62 18.79
N PRO A 162 20.31 7.43 19.22
CA PRO A 162 19.21 6.76 18.53
C PRO A 162 18.12 7.81 18.34
N SER A 163 17.90 8.23 17.10
CA SER A 163 16.95 9.31 16.80
C SER A 163 15.60 8.80 17.27
N PHE A 164 15.06 9.44 18.31
CA PHE A 164 13.73 9.17 18.83
C PHE A 164 12.72 9.04 17.69
N GLY A 165 11.93 7.97 17.68
CA GLY A 165 10.67 7.88 16.93
C GLY A 165 10.83 7.69 15.43
N THR A 166 11.36 6.55 14.99
CA THR A 166 11.30 6.21 13.54
C THR A 166 9.86 5.99 13.11
N LEU A 167 9.56 6.18 11.81
CA LEU A 167 8.23 5.86 11.28
C LEU A 167 7.84 4.41 11.60
N ALA A 168 8.81 3.49 11.58
CA ALA A 168 8.61 2.10 11.98
C ALA A 168 8.16 1.99 13.44
N GLU A 169 8.81 2.68 14.39
CA GLU A 169 8.38 2.71 15.80
C GLU A 169 6.97 3.27 15.94
N TRP A 170 6.64 4.35 15.24
CA TRP A 170 5.28 4.91 15.26
C TRP A 170 4.24 3.91 14.73
N VAL A 171 4.51 3.25 13.60
CA VAL A 171 3.62 2.22 13.03
C VAL A 171 3.39 1.09 14.03
N VAL A 172 4.47 0.52 14.57
CA VAL A 172 4.40 -0.61 15.51
C VAL A 172 3.69 -0.20 16.80
N LYS A 173 3.96 0.99 17.32
CA LYS A 173 3.39 1.49 18.58
C LYS A 173 1.94 1.99 18.46
N LYS A 174 1.56 2.57 17.31
CA LYS A 174 0.31 3.33 17.17
C LYS A 174 -0.67 2.72 16.18
N LEU A 175 -0.19 2.07 15.13
CA LEU A 175 -1.07 1.53 14.09
C LEU A 175 -1.38 0.06 14.28
N LEU A 176 -0.40 -0.78 14.63
CA LEU A 176 -0.61 -2.22 14.78
C LEU A 176 -1.52 -2.63 15.96
N PRO A 177 -1.49 -1.97 17.14
CA PRO A 177 -2.30 -2.41 18.28
C PRO A 177 -3.80 -2.43 17.99
N GLY A 178 -4.48 -3.50 18.38
CA GLY A 178 -5.93 -3.68 18.24
C GLY A 178 -6.39 -4.13 16.85
N ARG A 179 -5.47 -4.26 15.88
CA ARG A 179 -5.79 -4.76 14.54
C ARG A 179 -5.79 -6.28 14.51
N ARG A 180 -6.71 -6.83 13.72
CA ARG A 180 -6.79 -8.29 13.47
C ARG A 180 -5.85 -8.71 12.35
N THR A 181 -5.75 -7.88 11.31
CA THR A 181 -4.95 -8.18 10.12
C THR A 181 -4.15 -6.97 9.68
N CYS A 182 -3.02 -7.22 9.01
CA CYS A 182 -2.21 -6.20 8.36
C CYS A 182 -1.53 -6.81 7.12
N ALA A 183 -1.65 -6.14 5.97
CA ALA A 183 -0.92 -6.56 4.78
C ALA A 183 0.54 -6.05 4.84
N VAL A 184 1.47 -6.87 4.42
CA VAL A 184 2.90 -6.54 4.37
C VAL A 184 3.34 -6.51 2.93
N VAL A 185 3.67 -5.31 2.44
CA VAL A 185 4.17 -5.11 1.09
C VAL A 185 5.65 -5.45 1.08
N LEU A 186 5.98 -6.65 0.60
CA LEU A 186 7.37 -7.12 0.53
C LEU A 186 8.15 -6.37 -0.55
N ARG A 187 7.49 -6.13 -1.71
CA ARG A 187 8.10 -5.46 -2.86
C ARG A 187 7.12 -4.53 -3.56
N ASN A 188 7.67 -3.46 -4.11
CA ASN A 188 6.97 -2.49 -4.94
C ASN A 188 7.42 -2.65 -6.41
N VAL A 189 6.52 -3.11 -7.28
CA VAL A 189 6.80 -3.44 -8.68
C VAL A 189 6.13 -2.42 -9.60
N PRO A 190 6.89 -1.53 -10.26
CA PRO A 190 6.30 -0.60 -11.23
C PRO A 190 5.97 -1.32 -12.53
N ILE A 191 4.75 -1.14 -13.03
CA ILE A 191 4.26 -1.69 -14.29
C ILE A 191 4.00 -0.55 -15.26
N ARG A 192 4.64 -0.60 -16.43
CA ARG A 192 4.51 0.43 -17.48
C ARG A 192 3.83 -0.17 -18.68
N THR A 193 2.56 0.14 -18.86
CA THR A 193 1.70 -0.51 -19.87
C THR A 193 0.58 0.47 -20.25
N SER A 194 -0.15 0.16 -21.33
CA SER A 194 -1.34 0.94 -21.70
C SER A 194 -2.49 0.67 -20.73
N TYR A 195 -3.51 1.53 -20.76
CA TYR A 195 -4.71 1.34 -19.95
C TYR A 195 -5.47 0.07 -20.35
N GLU A 196 -5.57 -0.20 -21.65
CA GLU A 196 -6.24 -1.37 -22.22
C GLU A 196 -5.54 -2.67 -21.79
N GLU A 197 -4.22 -2.70 -21.85
CA GLU A 197 -3.41 -3.83 -21.40
C GLU A 197 -3.54 -4.04 -19.87
N ALA A 198 -3.54 -2.96 -19.09
CA ALA A 198 -3.75 -3.02 -17.65
C ALA A 198 -5.12 -3.62 -17.30
N CYS A 199 -6.19 -3.19 -17.96
CA CYS A 199 -7.53 -3.76 -17.78
C CYS A 199 -7.60 -5.22 -18.24
N ALA A 200 -7.01 -5.54 -19.40
CA ALA A 200 -6.98 -6.90 -19.96
C ALA A 200 -6.18 -7.89 -19.10
N SER A 201 -5.21 -7.40 -18.31
CA SER A 201 -4.47 -8.24 -17.35
C SER A 201 -5.34 -8.80 -16.23
N GLY A 202 -6.48 -8.16 -15.94
CA GLY A 202 -7.33 -8.48 -14.79
C GLY A 202 -6.72 -8.10 -13.43
N LEU A 203 -5.53 -7.47 -13.41
CA LEU A 203 -4.84 -7.13 -12.15
C LEU A 203 -5.29 -5.79 -11.57
N PHE A 204 -5.58 -4.77 -12.39
CA PHE A 204 -5.83 -3.39 -11.94
C PHE A 204 -7.32 -3.00 -11.89
N GLY A 205 -8.22 -3.99 -11.87
CA GLY A 205 -9.66 -3.77 -11.97
C GLY A 205 -10.12 -3.37 -13.38
N LEU A 206 -11.43 -3.31 -13.57
CA LEU A 206 -12.05 -3.14 -14.90
C LEU A 206 -11.75 -1.79 -15.57
N LEU A 207 -11.47 -0.77 -14.76
CA LEU A 207 -11.20 0.59 -15.22
C LEU A 207 -9.80 1.09 -14.82
N ALA A 208 -8.88 0.19 -14.46
CA ALA A 208 -7.53 0.52 -14.00
C ALA A 208 -7.47 1.63 -12.92
N GLU A 209 -8.56 1.87 -12.19
CA GLU A 209 -8.65 2.89 -11.14
C GLU A 209 -7.83 2.48 -9.91
N GLU A 210 -7.63 1.18 -9.75
CA GLU A 210 -6.73 0.60 -8.76
C GLU A 210 -5.30 0.72 -9.28
N THR A 211 -4.78 1.94 -9.36
CA THR A 211 -3.41 2.21 -9.86
C THR A 211 -2.32 1.55 -9.01
N THR A 212 -2.66 1.07 -7.83
CA THR A 212 -1.82 0.17 -7.01
C THR A 212 -2.68 -0.99 -6.56
N VAL A 213 -2.19 -2.21 -6.80
CA VAL A 213 -2.87 -3.44 -6.36
C VAL A 213 -1.95 -4.31 -5.53
N HIS A 214 -2.50 -4.87 -4.46
CA HIS A 214 -1.81 -5.85 -3.62
C HIS A 214 -2.12 -7.25 -4.12
N ILE A 215 -1.08 -7.97 -4.50
CA ILE A 215 -1.15 -9.35 -4.97
C ILE A 215 -0.58 -10.23 -3.86
N ASN A 216 -1.42 -11.10 -3.29
CA ASN A 216 -0.98 -12.08 -2.30
C ASN A 216 0.06 -13.01 -2.93
N VAL A 217 1.19 -13.19 -2.26
CA VAL A 217 2.28 -14.07 -2.72
C VAL A 217 1.83 -15.54 -2.83
N GLU A 218 0.80 -15.94 -2.10
CA GLU A 218 0.19 -17.27 -2.17
C GLU A 218 -0.77 -17.43 -3.36
N ASP A 219 -1.21 -16.33 -3.99
CA ASP A 219 -2.07 -16.37 -5.18
C ASP A 219 -1.22 -16.63 -6.44
N ALA A 220 -0.88 -17.90 -6.66
CA ALA A 220 -0.04 -18.35 -7.77
C ALA A 220 -0.54 -17.84 -9.14
N LYS A 221 -1.85 -17.73 -9.33
CA LYS A 221 -2.44 -17.26 -10.59
C LYS A 221 -2.16 -15.78 -10.82
N LYS A 222 -2.39 -14.92 -9.82
CA LYS A 222 -2.10 -13.48 -9.93
C LYS A 222 -0.60 -13.20 -9.96
N MET A 223 0.20 -13.99 -9.24
CA MET A 223 1.65 -13.93 -9.28
C MET A 223 2.18 -14.25 -10.68
N ALA A 224 1.67 -15.29 -11.35
CA ALA A 224 2.01 -15.59 -12.74
C ALA A 224 1.59 -14.46 -13.69
N ALA A 225 0.39 -13.91 -13.54
CA ALA A 225 -0.08 -12.80 -14.36
C ALA A 225 0.79 -11.53 -14.20
N LEU A 226 1.20 -11.22 -12.96
CA LEU A 226 2.12 -10.11 -12.68
C LEU A 226 3.48 -10.35 -13.31
N SER A 227 4.01 -11.56 -13.16
CA SER A 227 5.28 -12.01 -13.72
C SER A 227 5.29 -11.83 -15.25
N ASP A 228 4.27 -12.34 -15.94
CA ASP A 228 4.12 -12.21 -17.40
C ASP A 228 4.00 -10.76 -17.87
N MET A 229 3.27 -9.92 -17.12
CA MET A 229 3.14 -8.50 -17.42
C MET A 229 4.44 -7.73 -17.16
N TYR A 230 5.13 -8.03 -16.06
CA TYR A 230 6.40 -7.40 -15.72
C TYR A 230 7.48 -7.73 -16.76
N LYS A 231 7.56 -8.99 -17.20
CA LYS A 231 8.48 -9.44 -18.26
C LYS A 231 8.33 -8.67 -19.56
N ARG A 232 7.08 -8.38 -19.97
CA ARG A 232 6.79 -7.65 -21.21
C ARG A 232 7.11 -6.16 -21.13
N THR A 233 7.00 -5.57 -19.94
CA THR A 233 7.07 -4.12 -19.75
C THR A 233 8.43 -3.62 -19.26
N THR A 234 9.30 -4.55 -18.85
CA THR A 234 10.59 -4.24 -18.21
C THR A 234 11.77 -4.67 -19.09
N LYS A 235 12.90 -3.95 -18.96
CA LYS A 235 14.16 -4.32 -19.61
C LYS A 235 14.68 -5.67 -19.09
N ALA A 236 15.28 -6.49 -19.95
CA ALA A 236 15.78 -7.83 -19.62
C ALA A 236 16.62 -7.88 -18.32
N GLU A 237 17.59 -6.97 -18.14
CA GLU A 237 18.44 -6.93 -16.94
C GLU A 237 17.65 -6.79 -15.62
N ARG A 238 16.55 -6.04 -15.62
CA ARG A 238 15.69 -5.87 -14.45
C ARG A 238 14.75 -7.05 -14.25
N TRP A 239 14.40 -7.73 -15.33
CA TRP A 239 13.63 -8.97 -15.29
C TRP A 239 14.44 -10.08 -14.61
N ASP A 240 15.71 -10.25 -15.00
CA ASP A 240 16.57 -11.32 -14.45
C ASP A 240 16.69 -11.22 -12.92
N ALA A 241 16.80 -10.00 -12.39
CA ALA A 241 16.83 -9.75 -10.94
C ALA A 241 15.50 -10.05 -10.22
N MET A 242 14.35 -9.99 -10.92
CA MET A 242 13.02 -10.24 -10.35
C MET A 242 12.54 -11.69 -10.57
N GLN A 243 13.17 -12.42 -11.48
CA GLN A 243 12.77 -13.78 -11.82
C GLN A 243 12.92 -14.73 -10.62
N GLU A 244 14.01 -14.59 -9.85
CA GLU A 244 14.20 -15.37 -8.62
C GLU A 244 13.13 -15.05 -7.57
N TYR A 245 12.72 -13.80 -7.45
CA TYR A 245 11.65 -13.38 -6.55
C TYR A 245 10.30 -14.02 -6.91
N PHE A 246 9.94 -14.04 -8.20
CA PHE A 246 8.73 -14.71 -8.67
C PHE A 246 8.78 -16.24 -8.54
N SER A 247 9.96 -16.83 -8.29
CA SER A 247 10.14 -18.26 -8.02
C SER A 247 10.02 -18.63 -6.52
N ASN A 248 9.59 -17.70 -5.67
CA ASN A 248 9.36 -17.81 -4.22
C ASN A 248 10.58 -17.93 -3.31
N ARG A 249 11.79 -18.20 -3.83
CA ARG A 249 12.97 -18.39 -2.97
C ARG A 249 13.31 -17.17 -2.10
N GLU A 250 13.21 -15.97 -2.66
CA GLU A 250 13.47 -14.73 -1.91
C GLU A 250 12.29 -14.30 -1.04
N VAL A 251 11.06 -14.75 -1.37
CA VAL A 251 9.84 -14.38 -0.64
C VAL A 251 9.89 -14.93 0.79
N ASP A 252 10.24 -16.19 0.97
CA ASP A 252 10.32 -16.81 2.29
C ASP A 252 11.38 -16.13 3.19
N TYR A 253 12.49 -15.71 2.58
CA TYR A 253 13.54 -14.97 3.28
C TYR A 253 13.03 -13.60 3.73
N ASP A 254 12.41 -12.82 2.83
CA ASP A 254 11.88 -11.49 3.15
C ASP A 254 10.77 -11.58 4.22
N ILE A 255 9.90 -12.60 4.15
CA ILE A 255 8.87 -12.86 5.19
C ILE A 255 9.52 -13.15 6.54
N SER A 256 10.48 -14.09 6.57
CA SER A 256 11.15 -14.48 7.82
C SER A 256 11.89 -13.30 8.45
N TRP A 257 12.57 -12.51 7.61
CA TRP A 257 13.32 -11.34 8.05
C TRP A 257 12.40 -10.25 8.59
N PHE A 258 11.34 -9.90 7.86
CA PHE A 258 10.32 -8.97 8.32
C PHE A 258 9.73 -9.39 9.68
N LEU A 259 9.38 -10.66 9.84
CA LEU A 259 8.81 -11.19 11.09
C LEU A 259 9.76 -11.00 12.27
N LYS A 260 11.06 -11.30 12.10
CA LYS A 260 12.07 -11.05 13.13
C LYS A 260 12.14 -9.57 13.52
N CYS A 261 12.18 -8.69 12.51
CA CYS A 261 12.25 -7.25 12.73
C CYS A 261 11.02 -6.71 13.49
N VAL A 262 9.81 -7.09 13.07
CA VAL A 262 8.58 -6.56 13.67
C VAL A 262 8.34 -7.12 15.08
N LYS A 263 8.64 -8.41 15.32
CA LYS A 263 8.57 -9.02 16.65
C LYS A 263 9.53 -8.35 17.63
N ALA A 264 10.80 -8.19 17.25
CA ALA A 264 11.80 -7.54 18.09
C ALA A 264 11.41 -6.09 18.42
N MET A 265 10.88 -5.34 17.45
CA MET A 265 10.35 -3.99 17.70
C MET A 265 9.12 -3.98 18.60
N TRP A 266 8.19 -4.91 18.42
CA TRP A 266 7.00 -5.02 19.25
C TRP A 266 7.35 -5.28 20.71
N LEU A 267 8.24 -6.24 20.98
CA LEU A 267 8.71 -6.57 22.32
C LEU A 267 9.46 -5.40 22.98
N LYS A 268 10.25 -4.66 22.19
CA LYS A 268 10.86 -3.40 22.63
C LYS A 268 9.80 -2.38 23.04
N GLU A 269 8.76 -2.17 22.23
CA GLU A 269 7.68 -1.22 22.54
C GLU A 269 6.83 -1.63 23.76
N LYS A 270 6.70 -2.93 24.02
CA LYS A 270 6.05 -3.47 25.23
C LYS A 270 6.92 -3.35 26.49
N GLY A 271 8.19 -3.00 26.34
CA GLY A 271 9.13 -2.86 27.47
C GLY A 271 9.56 -4.18 28.09
N VAL A 272 9.18 -5.33 27.49
CA VAL A 272 9.56 -6.67 27.96
C VAL A 272 10.96 -7.07 27.47
N MET A 273 11.48 -6.39 26.44
CA MET A 273 12.82 -6.59 25.93
C MET A 273 13.68 -5.34 26.15
N TRP A 274 14.64 -5.44 27.08
CA TRP A 274 15.39 -4.32 27.66
C TRP A 274 16.60 -3.83 26.85
N ARG A 275 16.95 -4.48 25.73
CA ARG A 275 18.03 -4.08 24.82
C ARG A 275 17.53 -4.05 23.38
N THR A 276 18.14 -3.20 22.55
CA THR A 276 18.12 -3.30 21.08
C THR A 276 18.79 -4.63 20.66
N LEU A 277 18.11 -5.73 20.93
CA LEU A 277 18.44 -7.02 20.35
C LEU A 277 18.22 -6.86 18.86
N ALA A 278 19.30 -6.96 18.09
CA ALA A 278 19.17 -6.93 16.64
C ALA A 278 18.27 -8.12 16.21
N PRO A 279 17.49 -7.98 15.11
CA PRO A 279 16.51 -8.98 14.69
C PRO A 279 17.08 -10.39 14.51
N ASP A 280 18.35 -10.47 14.11
CA ASP A 280 19.12 -11.71 13.94
C ASP A 280 19.34 -12.47 15.26
N ARG A 281 19.18 -11.82 16.41
CA ARG A 281 19.37 -12.41 17.73
C ARG A 281 18.08 -12.91 18.37
N LEU A 282 16.91 -12.66 17.77
CA LEU A 282 15.66 -13.22 18.26
C LEU A 282 15.64 -14.72 17.97
N THR A 283 15.70 -15.53 19.02
CA THR A 283 15.71 -17.00 18.93
C THR A 283 14.30 -17.57 19.06
N LEU A 284 14.11 -18.83 18.64
CA LEU A 284 12.86 -19.55 18.87
C LEU A 284 12.51 -19.63 20.36
N GLY A 285 13.51 -19.73 21.24
CA GLY A 285 13.29 -19.74 22.69
C GLY A 285 12.74 -18.41 23.20
N ASP A 286 13.17 -17.28 22.64
CA ASP A 286 12.62 -15.97 22.97
C ASP A 286 11.16 -15.86 22.54
N GLU A 287 10.79 -16.40 21.38
CA GLU A 287 9.40 -16.36 20.91
C GLU A 287 8.44 -17.14 21.83
N GLU A 288 8.87 -18.27 22.39
CA GLU A 288 8.07 -19.02 23.37
C GLU A 288 7.96 -18.28 24.70
N VAL A 289 9.03 -17.60 25.14
CA VAL A 289 9.03 -16.79 26.38
C VAL A 289 8.07 -15.61 26.27
N PHE A 290 7.98 -14.97 25.10
CA PHE A 290 7.16 -13.78 24.87
C PHE A 290 5.89 -14.06 24.03
N LYS A 291 5.40 -15.31 24.08
CA LYS A 291 4.30 -15.75 23.23
C LYS A 291 3.04 -14.90 23.40
N GLU A 292 2.68 -14.58 24.64
CA GLU A 292 1.49 -13.78 24.95
C GLU A 292 1.57 -12.34 24.40
N GLU A 293 2.76 -11.73 24.39
CA GLU A 293 2.96 -10.41 23.78
C GLU A 293 2.91 -10.49 22.26
N LEU A 294 3.53 -11.52 21.68
CA LEU A 294 3.59 -11.70 20.22
C LEU A 294 2.24 -12.06 19.61
N GLU A 295 1.38 -12.78 20.33
CA GLU A 295 0.00 -13.09 19.91
C GLU A 295 -0.89 -11.84 19.79
N GLN A 296 -0.48 -10.70 20.34
CA GLN A 296 -1.18 -9.42 20.17
C GLN A 296 -0.85 -8.72 18.84
N LEU A 297 0.13 -9.21 18.08
CA LEU A 297 0.38 -8.72 16.72
C LEU A 297 -0.76 -9.15 15.79
N PRO A 298 -1.11 -8.32 14.79
CA PRO A 298 -2.10 -8.73 13.79
C PRO A 298 -1.59 -9.91 12.98
N GLN A 299 -2.51 -10.68 12.41
CA GLN A 299 -2.17 -11.64 11.38
C GLN A 299 -1.64 -10.91 10.14
N PHE A 300 -0.44 -11.26 9.70
CA PHE A 300 0.16 -10.66 8.52
C PHE A 300 -0.22 -11.43 7.26
N THR A 301 -0.60 -10.69 6.21
CA THR A 301 -0.74 -11.23 4.84
C THR A 301 0.32 -10.61 3.96
N TYR A 302 1.07 -11.42 3.24
CA TYR A 302 2.22 -10.93 2.47
C TYR A 302 1.83 -10.68 1.02
N VAL A 303 2.20 -9.50 0.52
CA VAL A 303 1.78 -9.04 -0.80
C VAL A 303 2.92 -8.39 -1.57
N ILE A 304 2.82 -8.43 -2.89
CA ILE A 304 3.55 -7.53 -3.79
C ILE A 304 2.61 -6.39 -4.17
N ALA A 305 3.08 -5.15 -4.06
CA ALA A 305 2.36 -3.99 -4.57
C ALA A 305 2.78 -3.74 -6.03
N ALA A 306 1.87 -3.99 -6.97
CA ALA A 306 2.07 -3.63 -8.37
C ALA A 306 1.54 -2.21 -8.62
N HIS A 307 2.38 -1.33 -9.15
CA HIS A 307 2.08 0.09 -9.37
C HIS A 307 1.94 0.39 -10.85
N LEU A 308 0.72 0.64 -11.30
CA LEU A 308 0.45 1.04 -12.67
C LEU A 308 0.99 2.45 -12.94
N SER A 309 1.88 2.55 -13.91
CA SER A 309 2.38 3.80 -14.47
C SER A 309 1.93 3.86 -15.93
N VAL A 310 0.75 4.46 -16.17
CA VAL A 310 0.17 4.56 -17.51
C VAL A 310 1.11 5.38 -18.40
N CYS A 311 1.57 4.78 -19.49
CA CYS A 311 2.27 5.51 -20.54
C CYS A 311 1.24 6.37 -21.28
N THR A 312 1.42 7.70 -21.29
CA THR A 312 0.65 8.55 -22.19
C THR A 312 0.94 8.11 -23.63
N PRO A 313 -0.09 7.96 -24.49
CA PRO A 313 0.15 7.72 -25.90
C PRO A 313 1.05 8.84 -26.44
N GLY A 314 2.17 8.44 -27.05
CA GLY A 314 3.14 9.32 -27.67
C GLY A 314 2.68 9.86 -29.01
#